data_AF-A0A1E3QNI0-F1
#
_entry.id   AF-A0A1E3QNI0-F1
#
_cell.length_a   1.000
_cell.length_b   1.000
_cell.length_c   1.000
_cell.angle_alpha   90.00
_cell.angle_beta   90.00
_cell.angle_gamma   90.00
#
_symmetry.space_group_name_H-M   'P 1'
#
loop_
_entity.id
_entity.type
_entity.pdbx_description
1 polymer ?
#
loop_
_entity_poly.entity_id
_entity_poly.type
_entity_poly.pdbx_seq_one_letter_code
_entity_poly.pdbx_strand_id
1 'polypeptide(L)'
;MDIDEADITVLEEHLLTTSALVRSITLTLNTVSAKFSQSRTNLKPVISSTKALIAQKKDIAAGLETLAAVDESIQRISALEAVLELPLSATGLRKYIDTLARSRLVLLETGNLGAFKGVTSHFKSVVHAADKKLDQSFRETMASVSAPYDPAIEPFPLASTAAIKDLKILIAHKTWDRVEKDVVDARREFLRASLQHIEAGARARDAPDVHATRALGVKQYTTSFCEMVTAEHHFLWALLGDTRADWVFGVVCDAPLRTFLNIVAQNAEFAMTNKATDGLMLFDLIDALSAALEAHTRIDAHLDAVGKLEIEHNRIVTQAHDLFKEMFRYVDSRVASVLQMPSDNGVCPVIVEIMSRLRKFSKFSGAACEIIVSMPLGSWIPSPKPQWVGVFSSVLTHVSIDETSGPDMLSCYFSDLIDAMLIALELRCKALVPKLNRATMGYFLITNLTLIEQIAKNSEMDQILGANGNERLEKLRKRFLNYFLDGWKSVASILMDVTVISGNDTGKMSSKEKDVIRDKFKMFNAAIEELIKQHKSYNITDKGLRQFLQKEINFVSPLYRRFYDKYGVMDWVRKGKNVKWDKEEFDGMLEGLQ
;
A
#
# COMPACT_ATOMS: atom_id res chain seq x y z
N MET A 1 76.17 -59.09 -126.04
CA MET A 1 75.59 -58.51 -127.25
C MET A 1 74.08 -58.76 -127.16
N ASP A 2 73.23 -57.91 -126.62
CA ASP A 2 73.37 -56.62 -125.91
C ASP A 2 72.44 -56.72 -124.70
N ILE A 3 73.03 -56.86 -123.51
CA ILE A 3 72.30 -57.15 -122.26
C ILE A 3 71.57 -55.90 -121.76
N ASP A 4 72.04 -54.71 -122.15
CA ASP A 4 71.48 -53.44 -121.72
C ASP A 4 70.15 -53.09 -122.43
N GLU A 5 69.90 -53.55 -123.66
CA GLU A 5 68.67 -53.21 -124.41
C GLU A 5 67.47 -54.12 -124.04
N ALA A 6 67.75 -55.38 -123.69
CA ALA A 6 66.75 -56.31 -123.14
C ALA A 6 66.37 -55.93 -121.69
N ASP A 7 67.32 -55.50 -120.86
CA ASP A 7 67.03 -55.05 -119.51
C ASP A 7 66.28 -53.70 -119.49
N ILE A 8 66.54 -52.80 -120.45
CA ILE A 8 65.77 -51.55 -120.61
C ILE A 8 64.31 -51.82 -121.04
N THR A 9 64.06 -52.77 -121.95
CA THR A 9 62.71 -53.12 -122.38
C THR A 9 61.92 -53.87 -121.31
N VAL A 10 62.58 -54.76 -120.54
CA VAL A 10 62.00 -55.39 -119.35
C VAL A 10 61.74 -54.37 -118.25
N LEU A 11 62.61 -53.38 -118.06
CA LEU A 11 62.35 -52.26 -117.15
C LEU A 11 61.17 -51.41 -117.62
N GLU A 12 61.03 -51.10 -118.92
CA GLU A 12 59.88 -50.36 -119.45
C GLU A 12 58.56 -51.15 -119.31
N GLU A 13 58.57 -52.46 -119.51
CA GLU A 13 57.42 -53.33 -119.27
C GLU A 13 57.07 -53.41 -117.77
N HIS A 14 58.08 -53.48 -116.90
CA HIS A 14 57.91 -53.36 -115.45
C HIS A 14 57.43 -51.97 -115.03
N LEU A 15 57.84 -50.90 -115.71
CA LEU A 15 57.39 -49.53 -115.45
C LEU A 15 55.96 -49.31 -115.92
N LEU A 16 55.55 -49.93 -117.03
CA LEU A 16 54.18 -49.93 -117.54
C LEU A 16 53.25 -50.74 -116.64
N THR A 17 53.66 -51.93 -116.19
CA THR A 17 52.88 -52.72 -115.22
C THR A 17 52.83 -52.07 -113.86
N THR A 18 53.93 -51.46 -113.38
CA THR A 18 53.93 -50.68 -112.13
C THR A 18 53.07 -49.43 -112.26
N SER A 19 53.09 -48.73 -113.41
CA SER A 19 52.21 -47.59 -113.69
C SER A 19 50.74 -48.00 -113.73
N ALA A 20 50.42 -49.14 -114.36
CA ALA A 20 49.06 -49.70 -114.35
C ALA A 20 48.61 -50.12 -112.95
N LEU A 21 49.50 -50.72 -112.14
CA LEU A 21 49.23 -51.09 -110.76
C LEU A 21 49.04 -49.85 -109.87
N VAL A 22 49.90 -48.83 -110.02
CA VAL A 22 49.77 -47.54 -109.32
C VAL A 22 48.48 -46.83 -109.72
N ARG A 23 48.07 -46.90 -111.00
CA ARG A 23 46.80 -46.35 -111.47
C ARG A 23 45.60 -47.13 -110.91
N SER A 24 45.70 -48.46 -110.82
CA SER A 24 44.69 -49.32 -110.18
C SER A 24 44.59 -49.10 -108.67
N ILE A 25 45.72 -48.97 -107.97
CA ILE A 25 45.78 -48.60 -106.55
C ILE A 25 45.21 -47.20 -106.35
N THR A 26 45.54 -46.24 -107.22
CA THR A 26 44.98 -44.88 -107.14
C THR A 26 43.46 -44.90 -107.38
N LEU A 27 42.96 -45.69 -108.33
CA LEU A 27 41.53 -45.85 -108.58
C LEU A 27 40.81 -46.55 -107.43
N THR A 28 41.36 -47.63 -106.89
CA THR A 28 40.78 -48.35 -105.74
C THR A 28 40.83 -47.49 -104.48
N LEU A 29 41.91 -46.74 -104.25
CA LEU A 29 42.03 -45.84 -103.11
C LEU A 29 41.09 -44.63 -103.25
N ASN A 30 40.90 -44.10 -104.45
CA ASN A 30 39.88 -43.09 -104.72
C ASN A 30 38.47 -43.65 -104.54
N THR A 31 38.21 -44.89 -104.93
CA THR A 31 36.92 -45.56 -104.75
C THR A 31 36.65 -45.85 -103.26
N VAL A 32 37.64 -46.31 -102.51
CA VAL A 32 37.55 -46.55 -101.08
C VAL A 32 37.43 -45.24 -100.31
N SER A 33 38.19 -44.21 -100.68
CA SER A 33 38.08 -42.87 -100.11
C SER A 33 36.70 -42.26 -100.38
N ALA A 34 36.18 -42.41 -101.60
CA ALA A 34 34.82 -42.00 -101.94
C ALA A 34 33.77 -42.77 -101.13
N LYS A 35 33.88 -44.10 -101.01
CA LYS A 35 32.98 -44.93 -100.18
C LYS A 35 33.10 -44.61 -98.69
N PHE A 36 34.30 -44.33 -98.18
CA PHE A 36 34.52 -43.96 -96.79
C PHE A 36 33.98 -42.56 -96.48
N SER A 37 34.17 -41.61 -97.40
CA SER A 37 33.58 -40.27 -97.31
C SER A 37 32.06 -40.32 -97.40
N GLN A 38 31.50 -41.14 -98.28
CA GLN A 38 30.06 -41.36 -98.41
C GLN A 38 29.48 -42.09 -97.18
N SER A 39 30.17 -43.10 -96.65
CA SER A 39 29.81 -43.78 -95.40
C SER A 39 29.88 -42.83 -94.20
N ARG A 40 30.92 -41.99 -94.12
CA ARG A 40 31.03 -40.93 -93.09
C ARG A 40 29.91 -39.91 -93.21
N THR A 41 29.51 -39.54 -94.43
CA THR A 41 28.39 -38.62 -94.70
C THR A 41 27.06 -39.26 -94.32
N ASN A 42 26.89 -40.56 -94.53
CA ASN A 42 25.68 -41.31 -94.15
C ASN A 42 25.61 -41.66 -92.65
N LEU A 43 26.75 -41.92 -92.00
CA LEU A 43 26.83 -42.25 -90.58
C LEU A 43 26.80 -41.02 -89.68
N LYS A 44 27.29 -39.86 -90.14
CA LYS A 44 27.23 -38.60 -89.37
C LYS A 44 25.81 -38.23 -88.91
N PRO A 45 24.76 -38.25 -89.77
CA PRO A 45 23.40 -37.96 -89.33
C PRO A 45 22.88 -39.04 -88.37
N VAL A 46 23.22 -40.31 -88.56
CA VAL A 46 22.83 -41.41 -87.65
C VAL A 46 23.48 -41.23 -86.28
N ILE A 47 24.78 -40.98 -86.19
CA ILE A 47 25.49 -40.73 -84.92
C ILE A 47 24.96 -39.47 -84.25
N SER A 48 24.67 -38.41 -85.02
CA SER A 48 24.06 -37.19 -84.47
C SER A 48 22.66 -37.44 -83.94
N SER A 49 21.86 -38.25 -84.64
CA SER A 49 20.52 -38.65 -84.22
C SER A 49 20.59 -39.53 -82.97
N THR A 50 21.51 -40.49 -82.90
CA THR A 50 21.74 -41.32 -81.71
C THR A 50 22.20 -40.49 -80.52
N LYS A 51 23.08 -39.49 -80.71
CA LYS A 51 23.46 -38.56 -79.63
C LYS A 51 22.28 -37.71 -79.17
N ALA A 52 21.46 -37.22 -80.09
CA ALA A 52 20.22 -36.50 -79.77
C ALA A 52 19.23 -37.41 -79.03
N LEU A 53 19.11 -38.67 -79.41
CA LEU A 53 18.22 -39.65 -78.78
C LEU A 53 18.72 -40.05 -77.38
N ILE A 54 20.04 -40.16 -77.18
CA ILE A 54 20.64 -40.39 -75.86
C ILE A 54 20.41 -39.16 -74.96
N ALA A 55 20.55 -37.95 -75.49
CA ALA A 55 20.24 -36.72 -74.77
C ALA A 55 18.76 -36.66 -74.38
N GLN A 56 17.84 -36.90 -75.34
CA GLN A 56 16.40 -36.97 -75.05
C GLN A 56 16.04 -38.06 -74.06
N LYS A 57 16.64 -39.25 -74.13
CA LYS A 57 16.43 -40.31 -73.14
C LYS A 57 16.86 -39.87 -71.75
N LYS A 58 17.99 -39.15 -71.65
CA LYS A 58 18.47 -38.58 -70.38
C LYS A 58 17.51 -37.51 -69.85
N ASP A 59 17.01 -36.64 -70.71
CA ASP A 59 16.08 -35.57 -70.34
C ASP A 59 14.70 -36.14 -69.94
N ILE A 60 14.21 -37.18 -70.63
CA ILE A 60 12.98 -37.91 -70.26
C ILE A 60 13.17 -38.64 -68.93
N ALA A 61 14.32 -39.28 -68.69
CA ALA A 61 14.61 -39.93 -67.43
C ALA A 61 14.65 -38.91 -66.26
N ALA A 62 15.30 -37.76 -66.45
CA ALA A 62 15.29 -36.67 -65.48
C ALA A 62 13.88 -36.08 -65.27
N GLY A 63 13.08 -35.98 -66.34
CA GLY A 63 11.67 -35.59 -66.28
C GLY A 63 10.80 -36.58 -65.48
N LEU A 64 11.04 -37.88 -65.62
CA LEU A 64 10.34 -38.92 -64.86
C LEU A 64 10.73 -38.92 -63.38
N GLU A 65 12.01 -38.70 -63.07
CA GLU A 65 12.50 -38.60 -61.69
C GLU A 65 11.92 -37.37 -60.98
N THR A 66 11.88 -36.23 -61.66
CA THR A 66 11.22 -35.02 -61.13
C THR A 66 9.71 -35.20 -60.98
N LEU A 67 9.04 -35.92 -61.87
CA LEU A 67 7.62 -36.24 -61.74
C LEU A 67 7.33 -37.18 -60.55
N ALA A 68 8.18 -38.18 -60.32
CA ALA A 68 8.05 -39.07 -59.16
C ALA A 68 8.25 -38.31 -57.83
N ALA A 69 9.25 -37.43 -57.76
CA ALA A 69 9.47 -36.56 -56.60
C ALA A 69 8.29 -35.59 -56.35
N VAL A 70 7.62 -35.16 -57.42
CA VAL A 70 6.42 -34.31 -57.34
C VAL A 70 5.21 -35.10 -56.85
N ASP A 71 4.97 -36.31 -57.35
CA ASP A 71 3.86 -37.16 -56.87
C ASP A 71 4.02 -37.47 -55.36
N GLU A 72 5.23 -37.77 -54.93
CA GLU A 72 5.56 -37.95 -53.51
C GLU A 72 5.29 -36.66 -52.71
N SER A 73 5.64 -35.49 -53.26
CA SER A 73 5.38 -34.19 -52.62
C SER A 73 3.88 -33.88 -52.50
N ILE A 74 3.07 -34.23 -53.51
CA ILE A 74 1.60 -34.05 -53.50
C ILE A 74 0.94 -34.99 -52.47
N GLN A 75 1.39 -36.24 -52.38
CA GLN A 75 0.90 -37.18 -51.37
C GLN A 75 1.23 -36.69 -49.95
N ARG A 76 2.45 -36.18 -49.74
CA ARG A 76 2.86 -35.55 -48.46
C ARG A 76 2.01 -34.32 -48.13
N ILE A 77 1.77 -33.43 -49.09
CA ILE A 77 0.90 -32.25 -48.92
C ILE A 77 -0.51 -32.67 -48.53
N SER A 78 -1.10 -33.63 -49.25
CA SER A 78 -2.47 -34.11 -49.02
C SER A 78 -2.62 -34.75 -47.63
N ALA A 79 -1.61 -35.51 -47.18
CA ALA A 79 -1.59 -36.10 -45.85
C ALA A 79 -1.49 -35.06 -44.73
N LEU A 80 -0.73 -33.98 -44.94
CA LEU A 80 -0.63 -32.86 -43.99
C LEU A 80 -1.92 -32.05 -43.95
N GLU A 81 -2.51 -31.76 -45.11
CA GLU A 81 -3.77 -31.05 -45.25
C GLU A 81 -4.91 -31.76 -44.52
N ALA A 82 -5.04 -33.07 -44.70
CA ALA A 82 -6.06 -33.88 -44.01
C ALA A 82 -6.00 -33.75 -42.48
N VAL A 83 -4.81 -33.53 -41.90
CA VAL A 83 -4.65 -33.32 -40.45
C VAL A 83 -4.95 -31.86 -40.05
N LEU A 84 -4.64 -30.88 -40.90
CA LEU A 84 -4.89 -29.45 -40.64
C LEU A 84 -6.37 -29.05 -40.79
N GLU A 85 -7.13 -29.80 -41.57
CA GLU A 85 -8.57 -29.60 -41.74
C GLU A 85 -9.38 -30.05 -40.52
N LEU A 86 -8.92 -31.08 -39.81
CA LEU A 86 -9.55 -31.59 -38.59
C LEU A 86 -9.66 -30.52 -37.48
N PRO A 87 -10.69 -30.61 -36.61
CA PRO A 87 -10.83 -29.71 -35.47
C PRO A 87 -9.71 -29.92 -34.44
N LEU A 88 -9.30 -28.84 -33.77
CA LEU A 88 -8.21 -28.85 -32.78
C LEU A 88 -8.48 -29.82 -31.61
N SER A 89 -9.75 -30.02 -31.25
CA SER A 89 -10.18 -30.95 -30.20
C SER A 89 -9.91 -32.42 -30.53
N ALA A 90 -9.93 -32.80 -31.82
CA ALA A 90 -9.69 -34.16 -32.27
C ALA A 90 -8.20 -34.45 -32.53
N THR A 91 -7.46 -33.47 -33.06
CA THR A 91 -6.04 -33.63 -33.40
C THR A 91 -5.12 -33.46 -32.20
N GLY A 92 -5.51 -32.62 -31.24
CA GLY A 92 -4.68 -32.21 -30.12
C GLY A 92 -3.68 -31.11 -30.52
N LEU A 93 -3.51 -30.12 -29.64
CA LEU A 93 -2.79 -28.87 -29.93
C LEU A 93 -1.33 -29.09 -30.36
N ARG A 94 -0.59 -29.95 -29.65
CA ARG A 94 0.82 -30.23 -29.95
C ARG A 94 1.01 -30.88 -31.32
N LYS A 95 0.20 -31.91 -31.62
CA LYS A 95 0.24 -32.61 -32.90
C LYS A 95 -0.15 -31.69 -34.05
N TYR A 96 -1.11 -30.80 -33.83
CA TYR A 96 -1.52 -29.80 -34.82
C TYR A 96 -0.39 -28.82 -35.15
N ILE A 97 0.29 -28.27 -34.12
CA ILE A 97 1.43 -27.37 -34.28
C ILE A 97 2.60 -28.07 -34.99
N ASP A 98 2.94 -29.30 -34.60
CA ASP A 98 4.00 -30.07 -35.25
C ASP A 98 3.70 -30.33 -36.74
N THR A 99 2.43 -30.57 -37.07
CA THR A 99 1.96 -30.76 -38.45
C THR A 99 2.06 -29.46 -39.23
N LEU A 100 1.71 -28.34 -38.62
CA LEU A 100 1.81 -27.02 -39.22
C LEU A 100 3.27 -26.60 -39.47
N ALA A 101 4.16 -26.88 -38.52
CA ALA A 101 5.60 -26.66 -38.69
C ALA A 101 6.16 -27.49 -39.86
N ARG A 102 5.79 -28.77 -39.96
CA ARG A 102 6.14 -29.62 -41.11
C ARG A 102 5.56 -29.10 -42.43
N SER A 103 4.33 -28.60 -42.41
CA SER A 103 3.68 -27.99 -43.59
C SER A 103 4.43 -26.76 -44.09
N ARG A 104 4.95 -25.92 -43.18
CA ARG A 104 5.81 -24.79 -43.52
C ARG A 104 7.14 -25.22 -44.14
N LEU A 105 7.76 -26.28 -43.62
CA LEU A 105 9.00 -26.85 -44.21
C LEU A 105 8.76 -27.36 -45.64
N VAL A 106 7.71 -28.15 -45.84
CA VAL A 106 7.32 -28.66 -47.17
C VAL A 106 7.02 -27.51 -48.14
N LEU A 107 6.41 -26.42 -47.66
CA LEU A 107 6.17 -25.23 -48.48
C LEU A 107 7.47 -24.54 -48.93
N LEU A 108 8.50 -24.53 -48.09
CA LEU A 108 9.82 -23.98 -48.43
C LEU A 108 10.53 -24.86 -49.47
N GLU A 109 10.48 -26.19 -49.31
CA GLU A 109 11.07 -27.15 -50.24
C GLU A 109 10.39 -27.10 -51.62
N THR A 110 9.07 -27.00 -51.65
CA THR A 110 8.26 -27.01 -52.88
C THR A 110 8.19 -25.65 -53.59
N GLY A 111 8.58 -24.56 -52.93
CA GLY A 111 8.59 -23.20 -53.51
C GLY A 111 9.47 -23.02 -54.74
N ASN A 112 10.44 -23.91 -54.97
CA ASN A 112 11.34 -23.91 -56.14
C ASN A 112 10.79 -24.65 -57.36
N LEU A 113 9.66 -25.37 -57.24
CA LEU A 113 9.07 -26.14 -58.32
C LEU A 113 8.04 -25.28 -59.07
N GLY A 114 8.52 -24.48 -60.03
CA GLY A 114 7.70 -23.52 -60.79
C GLY A 114 6.51 -24.10 -61.57
N ALA A 115 6.39 -25.43 -61.69
CA ALA A 115 5.38 -26.13 -62.48
C ALA A 115 4.00 -26.31 -61.82
N PHE A 116 3.84 -26.07 -60.51
CA PHE A 116 2.58 -26.34 -59.78
C PHE A 116 2.10 -25.20 -58.87
N LYS A 117 2.16 -23.95 -59.37
CA LYS A 117 1.72 -22.74 -58.64
C LYS A 117 0.32 -22.86 -58.00
N GLY A 118 -0.61 -23.59 -58.62
CA GLY A 118 -1.96 -23.82 -58.09
C GLY A 118 -1.99 -24.62 -56.78
N VAL A 119 -1.34 -25.79 -56.76
CA VAL A 119 -1.28 -26.66 -55.57
C VAL A 119 -0.53 -25.98 -54.43
N THR A 120 0.61 -25.34 -54.73
CA THR A 120 1.37 -24.57 -53.74
C THR A 120 0.57 -23.37 -53.21
N SER A 121 -0.24 -22.70 -54.05
CA SER A 121 -1.09 -21.59 -53.62
C SER A 121 -2.25 -22.05 -52.73
N HIS A 122 -2.88 -23.19 -53.06
CA HIS A 122 -3.92 -23.80 -52.22
C HIS A 122 -3.35 -24.21 -50.87
N PHE A 123 -2.23 -24.92 -50.87
CA PHE A 123 -1.57 -25.35 -49.63
C PHE A 123 -1.11 -24.17 -48.77
N LYS A 124 -0.64 -23.05 -49.37
CA LYS A 124 -0.41 -21.78 -48.66
C LYS A 124 -1.67 -21.27 -47.97
N SER A 125 -2.81 -21.32 -48.65
CA SER A 125 -4.10 -20.91 -48.09
C SER A 125 -4.50 -21.79 -46.90
N VAL A 126 -4.34 -23.11 -47.01
CA VAL A 126 -4.60 -24.08 -45.93
C VAL A 126 -3.71 -23.80 -44.72
N VAL A 127 -2.41 -23.60 -44.93
CA VAL A 127 -1.45 -23.26 -43.86
C VAL A 127 -1.84 -21.94 -43.19
N HIS A 128 -2.24 -20.93 -43.96
CA HIS A 128 -2.70 -19.65 -43.43
C HIS A 128 -4.02 -19.78 -42.64
N ALA A 129 -4.96 -20.60 -43.11
CA ALA A 129 -6.20 -20.90 -42.39
C ALA A 129 -5.92 -21.66 -41.08
N ALA A 130 -4.97 -22.59 -41.08
CA ALA A 130 -4.52 -23.31 -39.88
C ALA A 130 -3.87 -22.37 -38.85
N ASP A 131 -3.06 -21.41 -39.28
CA ASP A 131 -2.52 -20.36 -38.39
C ASP A 131 -3.65 -19.51 -37.78
N LYS A 132 -4.66 -19.13 -38.58
CA LYS A 132 -5.83 -18.41 -38.07
C LYS A 132 -6.63 -19.22 -37.05
N LYS A 133 -6.77 -20.53 -37.23
CA LYS A 133 -7.41 -21.43 -36.25
C LYS A 133 -6.65 -21.44 -34.92
N LEU A 134 -5.31 -21.47 -34.96
CA LEU A 134 -4.49 -21.36 -33.74
C LEU A 134 -4.61 -19.99 -33.07
N ASP A 135 -4.64 -18.91 -33.85
CA ASP A 135 -4.87 -17.55 -33.32
C ASP A 135 -6.25 -17.42 -32.65
N GLN A 136 -7.27 -18.04 -33.23
CA GLN A 136 -8.62 -18.08 -32.65
C GLN A 136 -8.63 -18.89 -31.35
N SER A 137 -8.04 -20.08 -31.33
CA SER A 137 -7.93 -20.89 -30.12
C SER A 137 -7.18 -20.17 -29.00
N PHE A 138 -6.12 -19.42 -29.32
CA PHE A 138 -5.43 -18.57 -28.35
C PHE A 138 -6.36 -17.50 -27.77
N ARG A 139 -7.11 -16.78 -28.61
CA ARG A 139 -8.06 -15.75 -28.14
C ARG A 139 -9.16 -16.34 -27.27
N GLU A 140 -9.72 -17.48 -27.65
CA GLU A 140 -10.77 -18.17 -26.88
C GLU A 140 -10.26 -18.66 -25.52
N THR A 141 -9.08 -19.27 -25.48
CA THR A 141 -8.47 -19.72 -24.22
C THR A 141 -8.07 -18.52 -23.35
N MET A 142 -7.51 -17.44 -23.92
CA MET A 142 -7.19 -16.20 -23.19
C MET A 142 -8.45 -15.52 -22.64
N ALA A 143 -9.53 -15.48 -23.40
CA ALA A 143 -10.80 -14.90 -22.96
C ALA A 143 -11.41 -15.70 -21.80
N SER A 144 -11.31 -17.04 -21.84
CA SER A 144 -11.86 -17.88 -20.76
C SER A 144 -11.15 -17.70 -19.41
N VAL A 145 -9.86 -17.33 -19.41
CA VAL A 145 -9.07 -17.02 -18.19
C VAL A 145 -9.06 -15.53 -17.83
N SER A 146 -9.73 -14.69 -18.62
CA SER A 146 -9.75 -13.23 -18.47
C SER A 146 -11.18 -12.68 -18.39
N ALA A 147 -12.12 -13.49 -17.91
CA ALA A 147 -13.50 -13.06 -17.69
C ALA A 147 -13.57 -12.09 -16.50
N PRO A 148 -14.10 -10.87 -16.68
CA PRO A 148 -14.25 -9.92 -15.58
C PRO A 148 -15.12 -10.50 -14.45
N TYR A 149 -14.76 -10.18 -13.23
CA TYR A 149 -15.46 -10.61 -12.02
C TYR A 149 -15.63 -9.43 -11.06
N ASP A 150 -16.49 -9.57 -10.06
CA ASP A 150 -16.65 -8.56 -9.01
C ASP A 150 -15.76 -8.91 -7.80
N PRO A 151 -14.64 -8.18 -7.59
CA PRO A 151 -13.71 -8.46 -6.51
C PRO A 151 -14.30 -8.19 -5.11
N ALA A 152 -15.46 -7.52 -5.04
CA ALA A 152 -16.14 -7.29 -3.77
C ALA A 152 -16.81 -8.53 -3.19
N ILE A 153 -17.17 -9.48 -4.05
CA ILE A 153 -18.08 -10.59 -3.72
C ILE A 153 -17.38 -11.94 -3.96
N GLU A 154 -16.54 -12.02 -4.98
CA GLU A 154 -15.93 -13.25 -5.44
C GLU A 154 -14.39 -13.22 -5.25
N PRO A 155 -13.76 -14.35 -4.86
CA PRO A 155 -12.32 -14.43 -4.78
C PRO A 155 -11.69 -14.38 -6.19
N PHE A 156 -10.41 -14.02 -6.25
CA PHE A 156 -9.69 -13.93 -7.53
C PHE A 156 -9.80 -15.23 -8.35
N PRO A 157 -10.24 -15.17 -9.63
CA PRO A 157 -10.41 -16.35 -10.46
C PRO A 157 -9.05 -16.88 -10.93
N LEU A 158 -8.57 -17.96 -10.29
CA LEU A 158 -7.35 -18.63 -10.69
C LEU A 158 -7.55 -19.39 -12.01
N ALA A 159 -6.67 -19.13 -12.98
CA ALA A 159 -6.68 -19.85 -14.24
C ALA A 159 -6.40 -21.34 -14.05
N SER A 160 -7.14 -22.20 -14.75
CA SER A 160 -6.93 -23.65 -14.69
C SER A 160 -5.55 -24.03 -15.23
N THR A 161 -4.93 -25.05 -14.63
CA THR A 161 -3.61 -25.56 -15.06
C THR A 161 -3.63 -26.06 -16.51
N ALA A 162 -4.76 -26.58 -16.97
CA ALA A 162 -4.98 -26.99 -18.36
C ALA A 162 -4.94 -25.79 -19.32
N ALA A 163 -5.66 -24.70 -19.01
CA ALA A 163 -5.67 -23.50 -19.83
C ALA A 163 -4.28 -22.85 -19.91
N ILE A 164 -3.57 -22.74 -18.79
CA ILE A 164 -2.18 -22.22 -18.78
C ILE A 164 -1.26 -23.08 -19.65
N LYS A 165 -1.40 -24.42 -19.60
CA LYS A 165 -0.61 -25.34 -20.42
C LYS A 165 -0.90 -25.15 -21.91
N ASP A 166 -2.16 -25.03 -22.30
CA ASP A 166 -2.53 -24.82 -23.69
C ASP A 166 -2.04 -23.46 -24.22
N LEU A 167 -2.16 -22.40 -23.41
CA LEU A 167 -1.63 -21.08 -23.73
C LEU A 167 -0.10 -21.10 -23.90
N LYS A 168 0.64 -21.80 -23.04
CA LYS A 168 2.10 -21.97 -23.21
C LYS A 168 2.47 -22.60 -24.54
N ILE A 169 1.74 -23.65 -24.93
CA ILE A 169 1.97 -24.35 -26.20
C ILE A 169 1.68 -23.41 -27.38
N LEU A 170 0.62 -22.61 -27.31
CA LEU A 170 0.25 -21.62 -28.33
C LEU A 170 1.27 -20.47 -28.42
N ILE A 171 1.73 -19.96 -27.28
CA ILE A 171 2.74 -18.89 -27.21
C ILE A 171 4.05 -19.31 -27.86
N ALA A 172 4.49 -20.56 -27.64
CA ALA A 172 5.72 -21.08 -28.21
C ALA A 172 5.70 -21.14 -29.76
N HIS A 173 4.52 -21.15 -30.39
CA HIS A 173 4.37 -21.15 -31.85
C HIS A 173 4.36 -19.74 -32.48
N LYS A 174 4.10 -18.71 -31.68
CA LYS A 174 3.93 -17.32 -32.15
C LYS A 174 5.21 -16.50 -31.99
N THR A 175 5.33 -15.43 -32.78
CA THR A 175 6.35 -14.39 -32.60
C THR A 175 6.07 -13.57 -31.33
N TRP A 176 7.12 -13.19 -30.61
CA TRP A 176 6.99 -12.45 -29.36
C TRP A 176 6.12 -11.19 -29.48
N ASP A 177 6.33 -10.35 -30.50
CA ASP A 177 5.57 -9.09 -30.68
C ASP A 177 4.05 -9.29 -30.72
N ARG A 178 3.58 -10.43 -31.26
CA ARG A 178 2.15 -10.76 -31.31
C ARG A 178 1.65 -11.29 -29.97
N VAL A 179 2.45 -12.13 -29.32
CA VAL A 179 2.14 -12.67 -27.98
C VAL A 179 2.03 -11.52 -26.97
N GLU A 180 3.03 -10.65 -26.96
CA GLU A 180 3.09 -9.49 -26.10
C GLU A 180 1.83 -8.64 -26.22
N LYS A 181 1.48 -8.25 -27.46
CA LYS A 181 0.27 -7.46 -27.73
C LYS A 181 -1.00 -8.16 -27.27
N ASP A 182 -1.23 -9.41 -27.71
CA ASP A 182 -2.47 -10.11 -27.42
C ASP A 182 -2.65 -10.36 -25.90
N VAL A 183 -1.56 -10.65 -25.17
CA VAL A 183 -1.58 -10.85 -23.72
C VAL A 183 -1.82 -9.52 -23.01
N VAL A 184 -1.07 -8.46 -23.36
CA VAL A 184 -1.23 -7.13 -22.75
C VAL A 184 -2.65 -6.60 -22.93
N ASP A 185 -3.21 -6.68 -24.13
CA ASP A 185 -4.56 -6.19 -24.43
C ASP A 185 -5.63 -6.96 -23.63
N ALA A 186 -5.53 -8.29 -23.58
CA ALA A 186 -6.50 -9.12 -22.84
C ALA A 186 -6.44 -8.88 -21.33
N ARG A 187 -5.23 -8.81 -20.74
CA ARG A 187 -5.05 -8.66 -19.29
C ARG A 187 -5.36 -7.26 -18.81
N ARG A 188 -5.03 -6.22 -19.58
CA ARG A 188 -5.42 -4.83 -19.27
C ARG A 188 -6.94 -4.67 -19.19
N GLU A 189 -7.65 -5.20 -20.18
CA GLU A 189 -9.11 -5.12 -20.20
C GLU A 189 -9.73 -5.90 -19.04
N PHE A 190 -9.20 -7.07 -18.70
CA PHE A 190 -9.63 -7.84 -17.54
C PHE A 190 -9.46 -7.08 -16.22
N LEU A 191 -8.28 -6.51 -15.95
CA LEU A 191 -8.04 -5.75 -14.73
C LEU A 191 -8.93 -4.51 -14.66
N ARG A 192 -9.04 -3.78 -15.78
CA ARG A 192 -9.86 -2.56 -15.89
C ARG A 192 -11.33 -2.87 -15.64
N ALA A 193 -11.89 -3.86 -16.33
CA ALA A 193 -13.31 -4.21 -16.21
C ALA A 193 -13.66 -4.72 -14.81
N SER A 194 -12.80 -5.51 -14.18
CA SER A 194 -13.04 -6.05 -12.84
C SER A 194 -13.01 -4.96 -11.76
N LEU A 195 -12.01 -4.05 -11.81
CA LEU A 195 -11.90 -2.95 -10.83
C LEU A 195 -12.96 -1.84 -11.03
N GLN A 196 -13.50 -1.69 -12.24
CA GLN A 196 -14.52 -0.68 -12.56
C GLN A 196 -15.79 -0.82 -11.71
N HIS A 197 -16.15 -2.04 -11.30
CA HIS A 197 -17.35 -2.32 -10.49
C HIS A 197 -17.30 -1.64 -9.12
N ILE A 198 -16.11 -1.61 -8.49
CA ILE A 198 -15.90 -1.11 -7.13
C ILE A 198 -15.36 0.32 -7.11
N GLU A 199 -14.84 0.82 -8.24
CA GLU A 199 -14.26 2.16 -8.37
C GLU A 199 -15.24 3.27 -7.96
N ALA A 200 -16.52 3.11 -8.32
CA ALA A 200 -17.57 4.08 -8.03
C ALA A 200 -17.74 4.37 -6.53
N GLY A 201 -17.49 3.37 -5.68
CA GLY A 201 -17.58 3.48 -4.21
C GLY A 201 -16.35 4.10 -3.55
N ALA A 202 -15.20 4.07 -4.23
CA ALA A 202 -13.94 4.62 -3.71
C ALA A 202 -13.70 6.10 -4.09
N ARG A 203 -14.35 6.59 -5.16
CA ARG A 203 -14.19 7.98 -5.62
C ARG A 203 -14.83 9.00 -4.66
N ALA A 204 -14.19 10.17 -4.54
CA ALA A 204 -14.73 11.30 -3.80
C ALA A 204 -16.06 11.79 -4.43
N ARG A 205 -17.11 11.95 -3.62
CA ARG A 205 -18.42 12.50 -4.02
C ARG A 205 -18.94 13.44 -2.96
N ASP A 206 -19.59 14.52 -3.38
CA ASP A 206 -20.34 15.43 -2.51
C ASP A 206 -21.64 14.75 -2.06
N ALA A 207 -21.56 13.97 -0.98
CA ALA A 207 -22.72 13.42 -0.30
C ALA A 207 -22.73 13.91 1.16
N PRO A 208 -23.90 14.28 1.71
CA PRO A 208 -24.02 14.92 3.02
C PRO A 208 -23.71 14.01 4.20
N ASP A 209 -23.32 12.75 3.96
CA ASP A 209 -23.04 11.80 5.02
C ASP A 209 -21.91 10.84 4.61
N VAL A 210 -21.22 10.32 5.64
CA VAL A 210 -20.40 9.10 5.65
C VAL A 210 -18.89 9.12 5.27
N HIS A 211 -18.05 9.80 6.06
CA HIS A 211 -16.60 9.47 6.20
C HIS A 211 -16.37 7.95 6.27
N ALA A 212 -17.17 7.24 7.08
CA ALA A 212 -17.06 5.79 7.26
C ALA A 212 -17.41 4.95 6.03
N THR A 213 -18.37 5.36 5.18
CA THR A 213 -18.69 4.60 3.94
C THR A 213 -17.64 4.86 2.89
N ARG A 214 -17.11 6.08 2.83
CA ARG A 214 -16.04 6.42 1.89
C ARG A 214 -14.73 5.72 2.25
N ALA A 215 -14.35 5.74 3.52
CA ALA A 215 -13.20 4.98 4.02
C ALA A 215 -13.35 3.48 3.73
N LEU A 216 -14.56 2.93 3.89
CA LEU A 216 -14.85 1.54 3.54
C LEU A 216 -14.68 1.28 2.03
N GLY A 217 -15.19 2.16 1.16
CA GLY A 217 -15.05 2.04 -0.29
C GLY A 217 -13.61 2.09 -0.76
N VAL A 218 -12.79 3.00 -0.22
CA VAL A 218 -11.35 3.05 -0.52
C VAL A 218 -10.67 1.77 -0.02
N LYS A 219 -10.94 1.34 1.21
CA LYS A 219 -10.36 0.11 1.75
C LYS A 219 -10.68 -1.11 0.89
N GLN A 220 -11.93 -1.27 0.47
CA GLN A 220 -12.35 -2.36 -0.40
C GLN A 220 -11.63 -2.31 -1.75
N TYR A 221 -11.56 -1.13 -2.38
CA TYR A 221 -10.81 -0.95 -3.62
C TYR A 221 -9.33 -1.31 -3.47
N THR A 222 -8.69 -0.85 -2.38
CA THR A 222 -7.28 -1.15 -2.10
C THR A 222 -7.03 -2.64 -1.94
N THR A 223 -7.85 -3.33 -1.14
CA THR A 223 -7.71 -4.78 -0.92
C THR A 223 -7.82 -5.54 -2.24
N SER A 224 -8.87 -5.28 -3.02
CA SER A 224 -9.06 -5.92 -4.32
C SER A 224 -7.95 -5.58 -5.31
N PHE A 225 -7.47 -4.33 -5.34
CA PHE A 225 -6.34 -3.91 -6.17
C PHE A 225 -5.06 -4.68 -5.81
N CYS A 226 -4.70 -4.76 -4.53
CA CYS A 226 -3.50 -5.47 -4.08
C CYS A 226 -3.56 -6.98 -4.38
N GLU A 227 -4.71 -7.61 -4.16
CA GLU A 227 -4.93 -9.03 -4.46
C GLU A 227 -4.82 -9.30 -5.97
N MET A 228 -5.44 -8.45 -6.79
CA MET A 228 -5.38 -8.58 -8.25
C MET A 228 -3.98 -8.37 -8.80
N VAL A 229 -3.23 -7.38 -8.30
CA VAL A 229 -1.82 -7.16 -8.68
C VAL A 229 -0.98 -8.39 -8.34
N THR A 230 -1.14 -8.92 -7.13
CA THR A 230 -0.39 -10.11 -6.69
C THR A 230 -0.72 -11.32 -7.55
N ALA A 231 -2.00 -11.57 -7.81
CA ALA A 231 -2.44 -12.71 -8.61
C ALA A 231 -2.05 -12.57 -10.09
N GLU A 232 -2.06 -11.35 -10.64
CA GLU A 232 -1.62 -11.06 -12.01
C GLU A 232 -0.13 -11.39 -12.20
N HIS A 233 0.71 -11.01 -11.24
CA HIS A 233 2.13 -11.36 -11.26
C HIS A 233 2.32 -12.88 -11.32
N HIS A 234 1.64 -13.62 -10.45
CA HIS A 234 1.70 -15.08 -10.43
C HIS A 234 1.20 -15.70 -11.75
N PHE A 235 0.12 -15.18 -12.32
CA PHE A 235 -0.43 -15.65 -13.59
C PHE A 235 0.55 -15.43 -14.75
N LEU A 236 1.11 -14.23 -14.88
CA LEU A 236 2.05 -13.90 -15.96
C LEU A 236 3.36 -14.68 -15.84
N TRP A 237 3.88 -14.86 -14.63
CA TRP A 237 5.04 -15.72 -14.39
C TRP A 237 4.73 -17.18 -14.70
N ALA A 238 3.55 -17.65 -14.29
CA ALA A 238 3.10 -19.00 -14.61
C ALA A 238 2.93 -19.20 -16.12
N LEU A 239 2.59 -18.16 -16.90
CA LEU A 239 2.38 -18.23 -18.34
C LEU A 239 3.68 -18.11 -19.15
N LEU A 240 4.49 -17.08 -18.88
CA LEU A 240 5.66 -16.70 -19.69
C LEU A 240 6.97 -17.31 -19.15
N GLY A 241 7.13 -17.39 -17.83
CA GLY A 241 8.22 -18.12 -17.17
C GLY A 241 9.62 -17.53 -17.34
N ASP A 242 9.75 -16.26 -17.76
CA ASP A 242 11.02 -15.55 -17.88
C ASP A 242 10.88 -14.04 -17.62
N THR A 243 11.97 -13.29 -17.78
CA THR A 243 12.05 -11.85 -17.51
C THR A 243 11.09 -10.99 -18.33
N ARG A 244 10.50 -11.53 -19.41
CA ARG A 244 9.47 -10.83 -20.17
C ARG A 244 8.16 -10.75 -19.40
N ALA A 245 7.91 -11.68 -18.46
CA ALA A 245 6.75 -11.63 -17.57
C ALA A 245 6.73 -10.33 -16.76
N ASP A 246 7.88 -9.95 -16.22
CA ASP A 246 8.07 -8.75 -15.40
C ASP A 246 7.77 -7.47 -16.21
N TRP A 247 8.25 -7.43 -17.46
CA TRP A 247 7.97 -6.33 -18.37
C TRP A 247 6.47 -6.24 -18.73
N VAL A 248 5.84 -7.36 -19.11
CA VAL A 248 4.41 -7.41 -19.45
C VAL A 248 3.58 -7.01 -18.23
N PHE A 249 3.95 -7.49 -17.05
CA PHE A 249 3.29 -7.15 -15.79
C PHE A 249 3.30 -5.64 -15.53
N GLY A 250 4.47 -4.98 -15.62
CA GLY A 250 4.56 -3.52 -15.43
C GLY A 250 3.69 -2.75 -16.43
N VAL A 251 3.65 -3.19 -17.68
CA VAL A 251 2.82 -2.59 -18.74
C VAL A 251 1.32 -2.78 -18.49
N VAL A 252 0.92 -3.94 -17.97
CA VAL A 252 -0.48 -4.27 -17.65
C VAL A 252 -0.97 -3.52 -16.40
N CYS A 253 -0.14 -3.42 -15.36
CA CYS A 253 -0.50 -2.86 -14.06
C CYS A 253 -0.41 -1.33 -13.97
N ASP A 254 0.27 -0.63 -14.90
CA ASP A 254 0.42 0.84 -14.86
C ASP A 254 -0.93 1.59 -14.85
N ALA A 255 -1.91 1.16 -15.66
CA ALA A 255 -3.22 1.83 -15.72
C ALA A 255 -4.07 1.64 -14.43
N PRO A 256 -4.22 0.42 -13.88
CA PRO A 256 -4.81 0.22 -12.56
C PRO A 256 -4.11 1.02 -11.45
N LEU A 257 -2.77 1.05 -11.44
CA LEU A 257 -1.99 1.82 -10.48
C LEU A 257 -2.29 3.32 -10.56
N ARG A 258 -2.28 3.90 -11.76
CA ARG A 258 -2.63 5.32 -11.96
C ARG A 258 -4.03 5.63 -11.46
N THR A 259 -4.97 4.71 -11.69
CA THR A 259 -6.35 4.86 -11.23
C THR A 259 -6.43 4.85 -9.71
N PHE A 260 -5.74 3.91 -9.06
CA PHE A 260 -5.61 3.86 -7.60
C PHE A 260 -5.02 5.15 -7.02
N LEU A 261 -3.87 5.60 -7.56
CA LEU A 261 -3.22 6.84 -7.12
C LEU A 261 -4.13 8.05 -7.30
N ASN A 262 -4.89 8.12 -8.40
CA ASN A 262 -5.84 9.20 -8.63
C ASN A 262 -7.01 9.16 -7.63
N ILE A 263 -7.55 7.98 -7.30
CA ILE A 263 -8.57 7.83 -6.25
C ILE A 263 -8.04 8.35 -4.92
N VAL A 264 -6.84 7.91 -4.53
CA VAL A 264 -6.19 8.35 -3.29
C VAL A 264 -5.98 9.87 -3.28
N ALA A 265 -5.44 10.43 -4.36
CA ALA A 265 -5.15 11.86 -4.46
C ALA A 265 -6.42 12.72 -4.37
N GLN A 266 -7.50 12.34 -5.06
CA GLN A 266 -8.79 13.05 -5.02
C GLN A 266 -9.41 13.02 -3.61
N ASN A 267 -9.35 11.88 -2.94
CA ASN A 267 -9.84 11.75 -1.57
C ASN A 267 -8.99 12.56 -0.58
N ALA A 268 -7.67 12.60 -0.76
CA ALA A 268 -6.78 13.42 0.06
C ALA A 268 -7.07 14.91 -0.10
N GLU A 269 -7.28 15.39 -1.34
CA GLU A 269 -7.65 16.78 -1.62
C GLU A 269 -9.00 17.16 -0.99
N PHE A 270 -9.99 16.27 -1.08
CA PHE A 270 -11.27 16.44 -0.41
C PHE A 270 -11.11 16.54 1.12
N ALA A 271 -10.36 15.62 1.72
CA ALA A 271 -10.12 15.60 3.17
C ALA A 271 -9.35 16.85 3.65
N MET A 272 -8.41 17.34 2.84
CA MET A 272 -7.67 18.58 3.12
C MET A 272 -8.50 19.84 2.94
N THR A 273 -9.54 19.82 2.09
CA THR A 273 -10.51 20.92 1.98
C THR A 273 -11.47 20.91 3.17
N ASN A 274 -11.88 19.72 3.62
CA ASN A 274 -12.85 19.51 4.71
C ASN A 274 -12.19 18.95 5.99
N LYS A 275 -11.09 19.57 6.45
CA LYS A 275 -10.26 19.05 7.57
C LYS A 275 -11.04 18.79 8.86
N ALA A 276 -12.07 19.60 9.13
CA ALA A 276 -12.85 19.51 10.36
C ALA A 276 -13.71 18.24 10.43
N THR A 277 -14.26 17.80 9.30
CA THR A 277 -15.20 16.67 9.20
C THR A 277 -14.50 15.40 8.70
N ASP A 278 -13.66 15.53 7.67
CA ASP A 278 -13.12 14.41 6.89
C ASP A 278 -11.60 14.28 7.01
N GLY A 279 -10.92 15.14 7.78
CA GLY A 279 -9.46 15.11 7.90
C GLY A 279 -8.89 13.77 8.40
N LEU A 280 -9.64 13.02 9.21
CA LEU A 280 -9.25 11.68 9.68
C LEU A 280 -9.12 10.67 8.53
N MET A 281 -9.75 10.90 7.37
CA MET A 281 -9.63 10.05 6.20
C MET A 281 -8.19 9.95 5.69
N LEU A 282 -7.35 10.94 5.96
CA LEU A 282 -5.93 10.89 5.58
C LEU A 282 -5.22 9.68 6.20
N PHE A 283 -5.62 9.26 7.41
CA PHE A 283 -5.09 8.05 8.04
C PHE A 283 -5.49 6.79 7.27
N ASP A 284 -6.77 6.68 6.86
CA ASP A 284 -7.24 5.55 6.05
C ASP A 284 -6.53 5.48 4.68
N LEU A 285 -6.20 6.63 4.09
CA LEU A 285 -5.47 6.72 2.83
C LEU A 285 -4.01 6.32 2.98
N ILE A 286 -3.38 6.66 4.10
CA ILE A 286 -2.01 6.22 4.43
C ILE A 286 -1.98 4.71 4.59
N ASP A 287 -2.88 4.13 5.38
CA ASP A 287 -2.99 2.68 5.54
C ASP A 287 -3.20 1.98 4.18
N ALA A 288 -4.01 2.57 3.29
CA ALA A 288 -4.23 2.06 1.94
C ALA A 288 -2.96 2.09 1.08
N LEU A 289 -2.21 3.18 1.11
CA LEU A 289 -0.94 3.31 0.39
C LEU A 289 0.13 2.37 0.95
N SER A 290 0.22 2.22 2.27
CA SER A 290 1.15 1.30 2.94
C SER A 290 0.85 -0.16 2.58
N ALA A 291 -0.43 -0.54 2.51
CA ALA A 291 -0.84 -1.87 2.03
C ALA A 291 -0.47 -2.09 0.54
N ALA A 292 -0.66 -1.07 -0.30
CA ALA A 292 -0.26 -1.13 -1.70
C ALA A 292 1.27 -1.19 -1.86
N LEU A 293 2.03 -0.43 -1.09
CA LEU A 293 3.49 -0.48 -1.05
C LEU A 293 3.97 -1.87 -0.65
N GLU A 294 3.40 -2.45 0.41
CA GLU A 294 3.76 -3.81 0.85
C GLU A 294 3.49 -4.86 -0.23
N ALA A 295 2.34 -4.78 -0.92
CA ALA A 295 2.01 -5.70 -2.01
C ALA A 295 3.00 -5.61 -3.19
N HIS A 296 3.42 -4.39 -3.56
CA HIS A 296 4.33 -4.17 -4.68
C HIS A 296 5.79 -4.44 -4.33
N THR A 297 6.24 -4.14 -3.11
CA THR A 297 7.62 -4.41 -2.66
C THR A 297 7.93 -5.90 -2.60
N ARG A 298 6.91 -6.75 -2.43
CA ARG A 298 7.05 -8.21 -2.54
C ARG A 298 7.28 -8.69 -3.98
N ILE A 299 7.14 -7.81 -4.98
CA ILE A 299 7.25 -8.08 -6.40
C ILE A 299 8.44 -7.29 -6.97
N ASP A 300 9.59 -7.94 -7.13
CA ASP A 300 10.84 -7.31 -7.61
C ASP A 300 10.71 -6.61 -8.99
N ALA A 301 9.72 -7.00 -9.80
CA ALA A 301 9.45 -6.49 -11.15
C ALA A 301 8.92 -5.03 -11.23
N HIS A 302 8.55 -4.39 -10.11
CA HIS A 302 7.71 -3.18 -10.13
C HIS A 302 8.33 -1.93 -9.46
N LEU A 303 9.65 -1.74 -9.60
CA LEU A 303 10.40 -0.64 -8.97
C LEU A 303 9.85 0.78 -9.28
N ASP A 304 9.44 1.06 -10.52
CA ASP A 304 8.88 2.37 -10.91
C ASP A 304 7.58 2.69 -10.16
N ALA A 305 6.74 1.69 -9.96
CA ALA A 305 5.49 1.86 -9.24
C ALA A 305 5.67 1.99 -7.73
N VAL A 306 6.64 1.28 -7.15
CA VAL A 306 7.04 1.50 -5.75
C VAL A 306 7.44 2.96 -5.57
N GLY A 307 8.27 3.50 -6.46
CA GLY A 307 8.62 4.93 -6.45
C GLY A 307 7.40 5.87 -6.55
N LYS A 308 6.44 5.59 -7.45
CA LYS A 308 5.20 6.38 -7.57
C LYS A 308 4.36 6.33 -6.29
N LEU A 309 4.23 5.15 -5.67
CA LEU A 309 3.49 4.96 -4.42
C LEU A 309 4.18 5.67 -3.25
N GLU A 310 5.51 5.57 -3.13
CA GLU A 310 6.30 6.24 -2.09
C GLU A 310 6.18 7.76 -2.18
N ILE A 311 6.24 8.33 -3.38
CA ILE A 311 6.06 9.77 -3.59
C ILE A 311 4.69 10.22 -3.10
N GLU A 312 3.64 9.50 -3.48
CA GLU A 312 2.27 9.85 -3.09
C GLU A 312 2.01 9.63 -1.59
N HIS A 313 2.56 8.56 -1.03
CA HIS A 313 2.53 8.27 0.40
C HIS A 313 3.18 9.41 1.20
N ASN A 314 4.41 9.79 0.86
CA ASN A 314 5.13 10.88 1.53
C ASN A 314 4.42 12.23 1.39
N ARG A 315 3.77 12.48 0.24
CA ARG A 315 2.93 13.66 0.02
C ARG A 315 1.78 13.73 1.03
N ILE A 316 1.05 12.64 1.21
CA ILE A 316 -0.11 12.57 2.13
C ILE A 316 0.34 12.61 3.59
N VAL A 317 1.43 11.93 3.95
CA VAL A 317 2.02 12.03 5.30
C VAL A 317 2.35 13.49 5.64
N THR A 318 2.99 14.21 4.71
CA THR A 318 3.31 15.64 4.91
C THR A 318 2.04 16.50 5.04
N GLN A 319 0.99 16.21 4.28
CA GLN A 319 -0.30 16.90 4.42
C GLN A 319 -0.96 16.64 5.77
N ALA A 320 -0.86 15.40 6.27
CA ALA A 320 -1.41 15.00 7.56
C ALA A 320 -0.74 15.70 8.75
N HIS A 321 0.48 16.25 8.62
CA HIS A 321 1.11 17.07 9.67
C HIS A 321 0.22 18.23 10.14
N ASP A 322 -0.52 18.86 9.23
CA ASP A 322 -1.39 19.98 9.60
C ASP A 322 -2.62 19.53 10.38
N LEU A 323 -3.04 18.26 10.26
CA LEU A 323 -4.14 17.69 11.06
C LEU A 323 -3.78 17.66 12.56
N PHE A 324 -2.53 17.35 12.88
CA PHE A 324 -2.03 17.36 14.26
C PHE A 324 -2.09 18.77 14.87
N LYS A 325 -1.70 19.78 14.09
CA LYS A 325 -1.78 21.21 14.47
C LYS A 325 -3.22 21.69 14.58
N GLU A 326 -4.09 21.26 13.68
CA GLU A 326 -5.49 21.62 13.64
C GLU A 326 -6.25 21.15 14.89
N MET A 327 -5.86 20.00 15.46
CA MET A 327 -6.44 19.54 16.72
C MET A 327 -6.16 20.51 17.88
N PHE A 328 -4.95 21.08 17.95
CA PHE A 328 -4.65 22.12 18.95
C PHE A 328 -5.45 23.41 18.70
N ARG A 329 -5.54 23.86 17.45
CA ARG A 329 -6.36 25.03 17.09
C ARG A 329 -7.84 24.80 17.46
N TYR A 330 -8.32 23.59 17.26
CA TYR A 330 -9.66 23.18 17.65
C TYR A 330 -9.87 23.23 19.17
N VAL A 331 -8.92 22.71 19.96
CA VAL A 331 -8.93 22.82 21.42
C VAL A 331 -9.01 24.28 21.87
N ASP A 332 -8.11 25.12 21.38
CA ASP A 332 -8.05 26.54 21.77
C ASP A 332 -9.34 27.28 21.38
N SER A 333 -9.85 27.06 20.18
CA SER A 333 -11.10 27.65 19.69
C SER A 333 -12.31 27.24 20.55
N ARG A 334 -12.42 25.95 20.87
CA ARG A 334 -13.54 25.41 21.66
C ARG A 334 -13.48 25.89 23.10
N VAL A 335 -12.30 25.91 23.72
CA VAL A 335 -12.14 26.44 25.08
C VAL A 335 -12.41 27.94 25.12
N ALA A 336 -11.98 28.70 24.11
CA ALA A 336 -12.28 30.14 24.02
C ALA A 336 -13.79 30.43 23.92
N SER A 337 -14.56 29.52 23.31
CA SER A 337 -16.02 29.64 23.17
C SER A 337 -16.80 29.54 24.50
N VAL A 338 -16.16 29.05 25.58
CA VAL A 338 -16.79 28.98 26.90
C VAL A 338 -17.06 30.40 27.41
N LEU A 339 -18.33 30.79 27.57
CA LEU A 339 -18.73 32.13 28.03
C LEU A 339 -18.91 32.23 29.55
N GLN A 340 -19.25 31.13 30.20
CA GLN A 340 -19.48 31.05 31.64
C GLN A 340 -19.09 29.67 32.16
N MET A 341 -18.71 29.59 33.44
CA MET A 341 -18.49 28.30 34.09
C MET A 341 -19.83 27.60 34.34
N PRO A 342 -19.87 26.26 34.33
CA PRO A 342 -21.04 25.51 34.78
C PRO A 342 -21.49 25.95 36.18
N SER A 343 -22.79 26.12 36.40
CA SER A 343 -23.33 26.60 37.69
C SER A 343 -23.05 25.66 38.86
N ASP A 344 -22.83 24.38 38.57
CA ASP A 344 -22.49 23.33 39.53
C ASP A 344 -20.98 23.14 39.70
N ASN A 345 -20.14 23.91 38.98
CA ASN A 345 -18.69 23.72 38.87
C ASN A 345 -18.30 22.29 38.44
N GLY A 346 -19.18 21.60 37.71
CA GLY A 346 -18.97 20.23 37.25
C GLY A 346 -18.15 20.13 35.96
N VAL A 347 -18.38 19.07 35.20
CA VAL A 347 -17.73 18.83 33.90
C VAL A 347 -18.12 19.92 32.90
N CYS A 348 -17.13 20.46 32.20
CA CYS A 348 -17.36 21.40 31.11
C CYS A 348 -17.78 20.64 29.83
N PRO A 349 -18.93 20.98 29.19
CA PRO A 349 -19.39 20.30 27.97
C PRO A 349 -18.35 20.32 26.83
N VAL A 350 -17.56 21.39 26.74
CA VAL A 350 -16.49 21.53 25.75
C VAL A 350 -15.42 20.44 25.91
N ILE A 351 -15.11 20.01 27.13
CA ILE A 351 -14.15 18.93 27.36
C ILE A 351 -14.70 17.60 26.84
N VAL A 352 -15.99 17.33 27.01
CA VAL A 352 -16.67 16.14 26.47
C VAL A 352 -16.59 16.13 24.94
N GLU A 353 -16.86 17.26 24.30
CA GLU A 353 -16.80 17.43 22.84
C GLU A 353 -15.38 17.17 22.30
N ILE A 354 -14.37 17.79 22.92
CA ILE A 354 -12.96 17.62 22.52
C ILE A 354 -12.52 16.17 22.72
N MET A 355 -12.83 15.56 23.88
CA MET A 355 -12.47 14.16 24.17
C MET A 355 -13.15 13.18 23.21
N SER A 356 -14.39 13.45 22.78
CA SER A 356 -15.07 12.64 21.77
C SER A 356 -14.31 12.64 20.44
N ARG A 357 -13.78 13.79 20.02
CA ARG A 357 -12.94 13.90 18.82
C ARG A 357 -11.57 13.24 19.02
N LEU A 358 -10.93 13.43 20.17
CA LEU A 358 -9.64 12.83 20.49
C LEU A 358 -9.70 11.30 20.55
N ARG A 359 -10.81 10.74 21.07
CA ARG A 359 -11.08 9.29 21.05
C ARG A 359 -11.27 8.73 19.64
N LYS A 360 -11.81 9.52 18.69
CA LYS A 360 -11.86 9.09 17.28
C LYS A 360 -10.46 9.07 16.67
N PHE A 361 -9.63 10.06 16.99
CA PHE A 361 -8.23 10.13 16.55
C PHE A 361 -7.41 8.94 17.08
N SER A 362 -7.59 8.54 18.35
CA SER A 362 -6.83 7.45 18.97
C SER A 362 -7.04 6.07 18.32
N LYS A 363 -8.09 5.90 17.50
CA LYS A 363 -8.33 4.66 16.75
C LYS A 363 -7.32 4.44 15.62
N PHE A 364 -6.67 5.51 15.15
CA PHE A 364 -5.72 5.49 14.03
C PHE A 364 -4.27 5.49 14.53
N SER A 365 -3.97 4.74 15.60
CA SER A 365 -2.64 4.78 16.25
C SER A 365 -1.51 4.38 15.32
N GLY A 366 -1.72 3.42 14.41
CA GLY A 366 -0.73 2.97 13.41
C GLY A 366 -0.29 4.11 12.48
N ALA A 367 -1.21 4.61 11.65
CA ALA A 367 -0.96 5.74 10.76
C ALA A 367 -0.50 7.01 11.51
N ALA A 368 -1.04 7.27 12.71
CA ALA A 368 -0.63 8.42 13.52
C ALA A 368 0.83 8.31 13.99
N CYS A 369 1.31 7.11 14.36
CA CYS A 369 2.71 6.86 14.69
C CYS A 369 3.62 7.11 13.48
N GLU A 370 3.24 6.63 12.30
CA GLU A 370 4.01 6.86 11.07
C GLU A 370 4.14 8.34 10.74
N ILE A 371 3.04 9.09 10.83
CA ILE A 371 3.05 10.53 10.56
C ILE A 371 3.88 11.28 11.59
N ILE A 372 3.68 11.02 12.89
CA ILE A 372 4.30 11.83 13.93
C ILE A 372 5.82 11.67 14.01
N VAL A 373 6.37 10.51 13.65
CA VAL A 373 7.83 10.28 13.58
C VAL A 373 8.49 11.18 12.52
N SER A 374 7.76 11.52 11.46
CA SER A 374 8.26 12.44 10.43
C SER A 374 8.16 13.92 10.83
N MET A 375 7.61 14.23 12.01
CA MET A 375 7.48 15.59 12.54
C MET A 375 8.57 15.88 13.59
N PRO A 376 9.21 17.05 13.57
CA PRO A 376 10.07 17.46 14.68
C PRO A 376 9.29 17.55 16.00
N LEU A 377 9.91 17.17 17.12
CA LEU A 377 9.30 17.22 18.44
C LEU A 377 8.69 18.60 18.74
N GLY A 378 7.42 18.62 19.14
CA GLY A 378 6.70 19.85 19.49
C GLY A 378 6.31 20.74 18.29
N SER A 379 6.63 20.35 17.06
CA SER A 379 6.22 21.10 15.85
C SER A 379 4.70 21.09 15.61
N TRP A 380 3.96 20.20 16.28
CA TRP A 380 2.50 20.18 16.31
C TRP A 380 1.88 21.34 17.10
N ILE A 381 2.66 22.03 17.95
CA ILE A 381 2.18 23.20 18.66
C ILE A 381 2.01 24.35 17.65
N PRO A 382 0.81 24.94 17.53
CA PRO A 382 0.54 25.96 16.52
C PRO A 382 1.37 27.23 16.78
N SER A 383 1.64 27.95 15.69
CA SER A 383 2.24 29.29 15.73
C SER A 383 1.18 30.33 15.34
N PRO A 384 1.02 31.46 16.06
CA PRO A 384 1.76 31.87 17.27
C PRO A 384 1.53 30.94 18.47
N LYS A 385 2.54 30.83 19.34
CA LYS A 385 2.50 29.91 20.50
C LYS A 385 1.30 30.23 21.41
N PRO A 386 0.43 29.26 21.73
CA PRO A 386 -0.66 29.46 22.67
C PRO A 386 -0.18 29.81 24.08
N GLN A 387 -1.02 30.51 24.84
CA GLN A 387 -0.69 30.96 26.20
C GLN A 387 -0.46 29.79 27.18
N TRP A 388 -1.17 28.67 26.99
CA TRP A 388 -1.08 27.50 27.88
C TRP A 388 0.33 26.90 27.91
N VAL A 389 1.08 26.99 26.80
CA VAL A 389 2.44 26.45 26.67
C VAL A 389 3.40 27.08 27.68
N GLY A 390 3.24 28.38 27.99
CA GLY A 390 4.07 29.08 28.96
C GLY A 390 3.75 28.77 30.43
N VAL A 391 2.64 28.08 30.69
CA VAL A 391 2.11 27.82 32.04
C VAL A 391 2.37 26.38 32.49
N PHE A 392 2.30 25.44 31.55
CA PHE A 392 2.55 24.02 31.77
C PHE A 392 2.82 23.39 30.40
N SER A 393 4.05 22.93 30.16
CA SER A 393 4.41 22.23 28.93
C SER A 393 5.48 21.18 29.21
N SER A 394 5.26 20.01 28.62
CA SER A 394 6.21 18.90 28.45
C SER A 394 7.46 19.21 27.67
N VAL A 395 7.44 20.20 26.76
CA VAL A 395 8.63 20.57 25.97
C VAL A 395 9.75 21.09 26.91
N LEU A 396 9.45 21.30 28.19
CA LEU A 396 10.36 21.74 29.24
C LEU A 396 10.61 20.70 30.35
N THR A 397 10.04 19.50 30.30
CA THR A 397 10.34 18.44 31.26
C THR A 397 11.24 17.40 30.62
N HIS A 398 12.44 17.20 31.19
CA HIS A 398 13.48 16.25 30.83
C HIS A 398 13.02 14.76 30.78
N VAL A 399 12.04 14.42 29.96
CA VAL A 399 11.77 13.04 29.56
C VAL A 399 12.60 12.83 28.30
N SER A 400 13.51 11.85 28.33
CA SER A 400 14.20 11.37 27.14
C SER A 400 13.18 10.69 26.23
N ILE A 401 12.51 11.47 25.39
CA ILE A 401 11.61 10.97 24.36
C ILE A 401 12.48 10.44 23.23
N ASP A 402 12.29 9.18 22.86
CA ASP A 402 12.89 8.65 21.65
C ASP A 402 12.13 9.19 20.43
N GLU A 403 12.74 10.16 19.74
CA GLU A 403 12.18 10.78 18.53
C GLU A 403 12.06 9.78 17.35
N THR A 404 12.68 8.60 17.44
CA THR A 404 12.53 7.53 16.45
C THR A 404 11.35 6.60 16.74
N SER A 405 10.80 6.66 17.96
CA SER A 405 9.70 5.83 18.43
C SER A 405 8.36 6.55 18.23
N GLY A 406 7.59 6.09 17.24
CA GLY A 406 6.23 6.60 16.99
C GLY A 406 5.31 6.54 18.20
N PRO A 407 5.26 5.44 18.97
CA PRO A 407 4.46 5.37 20.19
C PRO A 407 4.84 6.43 21.25
N ASP A 408 6.14 6.69 21.45
CA ASP A 408 6.59 7.68 22.43
C ASP A 408 6.26 9.11 22.00
N MET A 409 6.45 9.41 20.71
CA MET A 409 6.05 10.68 20.11
C MET A 409 4.53 10.89 20.21
N LEU A 410 3.74 9.84 19.95
CA LEU A 410 2.29 9.90 20.03
C LEU A 410 1.81 10.09 21.47
N SER A 411 2.43 9.40 22.45
CA SER A 411 2.19 9.61 23.88
C SER A 411 2.43 11.07 24.28
N CYS A 412 3.53 11.66 23.81
CA CYS A 412 3.85 13.07 24.04
C CYS A 412 2.77 13.99 23.45
N TYR A 413 2.38 13.78 22.20
CA TYR A 413 1.33 14.56 21.52
C TYR A 413 -0.01 14.51 22.25
N PHE A 414 -0.48 13.31 22.62
CA PHE A 414 -1.75 13.16 23.35
C PHE A 414 -1.69 13.84 24.72
N SER A 415 -0.56 13.73 25.40
CA SER A 415 -0.34 14.40 26.67
C SER A 415 -0.29 15.93 26.52
N ASP A 416 0.30 16.45 25.44
CA ASP A 416 0.29 17.87 25.09
C ASP A 416 -1.12 18.40 24.83
N LEU A 417 -1.97 17.61 24.17
CA LEU A 417 -3.36 17.96 23.96
C LEU A 417 -4.13 18.04 25.27
N ILE A 418 -3.93 17.09 26.19
CA ILE A 418 -4.58 17.12 27.51
C ILE A 418 -4.12 18.35 28.31
N ASP A 419 -2.83 18.66 28.28
CA ASP A 419 -2.28 19.88 28.88
C ASP A 419 -2.91 21.13 28.25
N ALA A 420 -2.96 21.20 26.92
CA ALA A 420 -3.56 22.31 26.19
C ALA A 420 -5.01 22.53 26.63
N MET A 421 -5.81 21.45 26.67
CA MET A 421 -7.21 21.51 27.08
C MET A 421 -7.38 22.03 28.51
N LEU A 422 -6.70 21.43 29.49
CA LEU A 422 -6.91 21.74 30.90
C LEU A 422 -6.32 23.08 31.31
N ILE A 423 -5.19 23.46 30.73
CA ILE A 423 -4.50 24.72 31.07
C ILE A 423 -5.13 25.89 30.32
N ALA A 424 -5.58 25.71 29.06
CA ALA A 424 -6.40 26.71 28.41
C ALA A 424 -7.71 26.93 29.18
N LEU A 425 -8.32 25.86 29.70
CA LEU A 425 -9.51 25.94 30.53
C LEU A 425 -9.24 26.69 31.84
N GLU A 426 -8.11 26.43 32.51
CA GLU A 426 -7.65 27.18 33.68
C GLU A 426 -7.54 28.68 33.40
N LEU A 427 -6.86 29.05 32.30
CA LEU A 427 -6.69 30.44 31.89
C LEU A 427 -8.03 31.10 31.55
N ARG A 428 -8.93 30.36 30.87
CA ARG A 428 -10.27 30.85 30.55
C ARG A 428 -11.08 31.13 31.80
N CYS A 429 -11.00 30.27 32.81
CA CYS A 429 -11.68 30.47 34.10
C CYS A 429 -11.16 31.72 34.83
N LYS A 430 -9.84 31.93 34.85
CA LYS A 430 -9.22 33.13 35.43
C LYS A 430 -9.67 34.41 34.72
N ALA A 431 -9.82 34.38 33.41
CA ALA A 431 -10.29 35.51 32.62
C ALA A 431 -11.78 35.80 32.85
N LEU A 432 -12.62 34.77 32.96
CA LEU A 432 -14.06 34.90 33.19
C LEU A 432 -14.40 35.38 34.61
N VAL A 433 -13.66 34.89 35.60
CA VAL A 433 -13.90 35.20 37.01
C VAL A 433 -12.57 35.59 37.68
N PRO A 434 -12.16 36.87 37.58
CA PRO A 434 -10.84 37.33 38.07
C PRO A 434 -10.58 37.10 39.57
N LYS A 435 -11.65 36.99 40.37
CA LYS A 435 -11.58 36.74 41.83
C LYS A 435 -12.11 35.35 42.21
N LEU A 436 -12.00 34.37 41.30
CA LEU A 436 -12.43 33.01 41.59
C LEU A 436 -11.62 32.43 42.74
N ASN A 437 -12.31 31.82 43.69
CA ASN A 437 -11.67 31.09 44.77
C ASN A 437 -10.83 29.94 44.18
N ARG A 438 -9.54 29.88 44.52
CA ARG A 438 -8.61 28.85 44.05
C ARG A 438 -9.09 27.44 44.34
N ALA A 439 -9.75 27.22 45.48
CA ALA A 439 -10.28 25.91 45.82
C ALA A 439 -11.41 25.48 44.85
N THR A 440 -12.24 26.42 44.40
CA THR A 440 -13.30 26.16 43.40
C THR A 440 -12.70 25.86 42.04
N MET A 441 -11.68 26.62 41.63
CA MET A 441 -10.95 26.36 40.39
C MET A 441 -10.25 25.00 40.40
N GLY A 442 -9.62 24.64 41.53
CA GLY A 442 -9.02 23.32 41.72
C GLY A 442 -10.04 22.19 41.60
N TYR A 443 -11.20 22.30 42.28
CA TYR A 443 -12.28 21.32 42.18
C TYR A 443 -12.79 21.16 40.73
N PHE A 444 -13.06 22.27 40.03
CA PHE A 444 -13.52 22.25 38.65
C PHE A 444 -12.51 21.56 37.71
N LEU A 445 -11.21 21.87 37.84
CA LEU A 445 -10.17 21.28 37.00
C LEU A 445 -9.94 19.80 37.30
N ILE A 446 -9.96 19.39 38.58
CA ILE A 446 -9.86 17.97 38.95
C ILE A 446 -11.05 17.19 38.38
N THR A 447 -12.27 17.74 38.47
CA THR A 447 -13.48 17.08 37.95
C THR A 447 -13.37 16.83 36.43
N ASN A 448 -12.89 17.81 35.66
CA ASN A 448 -12.66 17.65 34.24
C ASN A 448 -11.50 16.67 33.94
N LEU A 449 -10.43 16.71 34.73
CA LEU A 449 -9.32 15.74 34.62
C LEU A 449 -9.79 14.30 34.90
N THR A 450 -10.62 14.08 35.92
CA THR A 450 -11.17 12.75 36.23
C THR A 450 -12.00 12.20 35.07
N LEU A 451 -12.80 13.05 34.41
CA LEU A 451 -13.50 12.63 33.19
C LEU A 451 -12.52 12.24 32.08
N ILE A 452 -11.49 13.05 31.83
CA ILE A 452 -10.47 12.77 30.81
C ILE A 452 -9.81 11.41 31.09
N GLU A 453 -9.44 11.15 32.34
CA GLU A 453 -8.84 9.88 32.77
C GLU A 453 -9.80 8.70 32.59
N GLN A 454 -11.10 8.88 32.89
CA GLN A 454 -12.11 7.85 32.66
C GLN A 454 -12.30 7.54 31.17
N ILE A 455 -12.33 8.57 30.32
CA ILE A 455 -12.44 8.36 28.87
C ILE A 455 -11.17 7.70 28.34
N ALA A 456 -9.99 8.15 28.78
CA ALA A 456 -8.70 7.61 28.36
C ALA A 456 -8.60 6.12 28.69
N LYS A 457 -8.88 5.72 29.93
CA LYS A 457 -8.87 4.32 30.39
C LYS A 457 -9.84 3.39 29.65
N ASN A 458 -10.93 3.94 29.10
CA ASN A 458 -11.96 3.20 28.37
C ASN A 458 -11.77 3.30 26.83
N SER A 459 -10.56 3.57 26.36
CA SER A 459 -10.24 3.72 24.94
C SER A 459 -8.78 3.38 24.64
N GLU A 460 -8.43 3.37 23.35
CA GLU A 460 -7.06 3.15 22.85
C GLU A 460 -6.06 4.18 23.39
N MET A 461 -6.54 5.30 23.94
CA MET A 461 -5.71 6.29 24.61
C MET A 461 -4.94 5.72 25.82
N ASP A 462 -5.46 4.71 26.53
CA ASP A 462 -4.77 4.11 27.67
C ASP A 462 -3.41 3.53 27.25
N GLN A 463 -3.40 2.82 26.12
CA GLN A 463 -2.20 2.25 25.53
C GLN A 463 -1.28 3.34 24.96
N ILE A 464 -1.84 4.35 24.30
CA ILE A 464 -1.06 5.46 23.71
C ILE A 464 -0.37 6.30 24.79
N LEU A 465 -1.07 6.63 25.88
CA LEU A 465 -0.50 7.44 26.96
C LEU A 465 0.61 6.67 27.69
N GLY A 466 0.41 5.38 27.96
CA GLY A 466 1.42 4.54 28.59
C GLY A 466 1.92 5.09 29.93
N ALA A 467 3.14 4.73 30.33
CA ALA A 467 3.72 5.18 31.60
C ALA A 467 3.98 6.70 31.63
N ASN A 468 4.53 7.24 30.54
CA ASN A 468 4.93 8.64 30.43
C ASN A 468 3.72 9.59 30.51
N GLY A 469 2.65 9.28 29.77
CA GLY A 469 1.40 10.04 29.82
C GLY A 469 0.73 9.95 31.20
N ASN A 470 0.75 8.78 31.84
CA ASN A 470 0.21 8.61 33.19
C ASN A 470 0.98 9.43 34.25
N GLU A 471 2.31 9.48 34.17
CA GLU A 471 3.11 10.35 35.05
C GLU A 471 2.73 11.83 34.88
N ARG A 472 2.46 12.24 33.64
CA ARG A 472 2.07 13.62 33.31
C ARG A 472 0.66 13.97 33.79
N LEU A 473 -0.30 13.06 33.63
CA LEU A 473 -1.63 13.19 34.23
C LEU A 473 -1.53 13.34 35.75
N GLU A 474 -0.63 12.60 36.39
CA GLU A 474 -0.44 12.71 37.84
C GLU A 474 0.19 14.06 38.26
N LYS A 475 1.07 14.64 37.44
CA LYS A 475 1.58 16.01 37.65
C LYS A 475 0.46 17.05 37.55
N LEU A 476 -0.40 16.95 36.54
CA LEU A 476 -1.60 17.80 36.41
C LEU A 476 -2.53 17.62 37.61
N ARG A 477 -2.78 16.38 38.02
CA ARG A 477 -3.62 16.06 39.18
C ARG A 477 -3.08 16.73 40.44
N LYS A 478 -1.79 16.58 40.73
CA LYS A 478 -1.13 17.23 41.88
C LYS A 478 -1.22 18.75 41.82
N ARG A 479 -1.07 19.36 40.64
CA ARG A 479 -1.22 20.82 40.45
C ARG A 479 -2.62 21.28 40.82
N PHE A 480 -3.66 20.67 40.25
CA PHE A 480 -5.05 21.09 40.52
C PHE A 480 -5.50 20.73 41.93
N LEU A 481 -5.01 19.61 42.48
CA LEU A 481 -5.18 19.26 43.89
C LEU A 481 -4.56 20.31 44.81
N ASN A 482 -3.38 20.84 44.47
CA ASN A 482 -2.79 21.93 45.25
C ASN A 482 -3.64 23.21 45.23
N TYR A 483 -4.35 23.51 44.15
CA TYR A 483 -5.33 24.62 44.12
C TYR A 483 -6.54 24.33 44.99
N PHE A 484 -7.07 23.10 44.93
CA PHE A 484 -8.17 22.66 45.77
C PHE A 484 -7.83 22.73 47.27
N LEU A 485 -6.64 22.28 47.63
CA LEU A 485 -6.15 22.24 49.01
C LEU A 485 -5.66 23.58 49.54
N ASP A 486 -5.59 24.65 48.74
CA ASP A 486 -5.05 25.95 49.15
C ASP A 486 -5.76 26.50 50.41
N GLY A 487 -7.09 26.44 50.43
CA GLY A 487 -7.90 26.82 51.58
C GLY A 487 -7.66 25.92 52.80
N TRP A 488 -7.61 24.60 52.60
CA TRP A 488 -7.37 23.62 53.66
C TRP A 488 -5.97 23.76 54.27
N LYS A 489 -4.96 24.08 53.45
CA LYS A 489 -3.59 24.38 53.90
C LYS A 489 -3.53 25.69 54.70
N SER A 490 -4.31 26.70 54.31
CA SER A 490 -4.43 27.94 55.10
C SER A 490 -4.98 27.65 56.50
N VAL A 491 -6.02 26.82 56.60
CA VAL A 491 -6.56 26.35 57.89
C VAL A 491 -5.52 25.56 58.70
N ALA A 492 -4.79 24.65 58.04
CA ALA A 492 -3.71 23.91 58.68
C ALA A 492 -2.60 24.84 59.23
N SER A 493 -2.25 25.92 58.52
CA SER A 493 -1.26 26.90 58.98
C SER A 493 -1.68 27.60 60.27
N ILE A 494 -2.97 27.91 60.43
CA ILE A 494 -3.52 28.51 61.66
C ILE A 494 -3.20 27.60 62.86
N LEU A 495 -3.33 26.28 62.69
CA LEU A 495 -3.06 25.29 63.74
C LEU A 495 -1.56 25.11 64.03
N MET A 496 -0.71 25.17 63.00
CA MET A 496 0.73 24.92 63.13
C MET A 496 1.50 26.08 63.80
N ASP A 497 1.18 27.34 63.50
CA ASP A 497 1.92 28.50 64.00
C ASP A 497 2.04 28.53 65.54
N VAL A 498 1.02 28.04 66.24
CA VAL A 498 0.97 28.04 67.71
C VAL A 498 1.84 26.93 68.33
N THR A 499 2.18 25.89 67.55
CA THR A 499 3.13 24.87 68.02
C THR A 499 4.57 25.38 68.04
N VAL A 500 4.90 26.40 67.23
CA VAL A 500 6.23 27.03 67.15
C VAL A 500 6.39 28.14 68.19
N ILE A 501 5.34 28.92 68.45
CA ILE A 501 5.39 30.07 69.38
C ILE A 501 5.55 29.65 70.85
N SER A 502 5.10 28.45 71.22
CA SER A 502 5.17 27.94 72.60
C SER A 502 5.92 26.61 72.63
N GLY A 503 7.25 26.69 72.62
CA GLY A 503 8.11 25.52 72.85
C GLY A 503 7.80 24.90 74.22
N ASN A 504 7.33 23.65 74.22
CA ASN A 504 7.10 22.68 75.30
C ASN A 504 6.60 23.08 76.71
N ASP A 505 6.50 24.35 77.09
CA ASP A 505 6.15 24.76 78.46
C ASP A 505 4.76 25.41 78.50
N THR A 506 3.72 24.58 78.57
CA THR A 506 2.32 25.00 78.69
C THR A 506 1.98 25.50 80.10
N GLY A 507 2.91 25.41 81.07
CA GLY A 507 2.67 25.69 82.49
C GLY A 507 2.63 27.17 82.89
N LYS A 508 3.23 28.07 82.09
CA LYS A 508 3.28 29.52 82.37
C LYS A 508 3.02 30.38 81.14
N MET A 509 1.82 30.26 80.58
CA MET A 509 1.41 31.13 79.47
C MET A 509 1.03 32.55 79.93
N SER A 510 1.62 33.56 79.30
CA SER A 510 1.29 34.98 79.47
C SER A 510 -0.13 35.28 79.01
N SER A 511 -0.77 36.33 79.56
CA SER A 511 -2.10 36.77 79.11
C SER A 511 -2.15 37.03 77.60
N LYS A 512 -1.06 37.57 77.02
CA LYS A 512 -0.96 37.81 75.58
C LYS A 512 -0.97 36.51 74.77
N GLU A 513 -0.30 35.45 75.24
CA GLU A 513 -0.27 34.15 74.56
C GLU A 513 -1.65 33.48 74.63
N LYS A 514 -2.35 33.62 75.76
CA LYS A 514 -3.73 33.17 75.91
C LYS A 514 -4.68 33.88 74.94
N ASP A 515 -4.49 35.17 74.70
CA ASP A 515 -5.29 35.94 73.73
C ASP A 515 -5.04 35.45 72.29
N VAL A 516 -3.77 35.27 71.91
CA VAL A 516 -3.38 34.74 70.60
C VAL A 516 -4.00 33.36 70.34
N ILE A 517 -4.02 32.47 71.33
CA ILE A 517 -4.64 31.14 71.20
C ILE A 517 -6.15 31.25 71.01
N ARG A 518 -6.84 32.12 71.78
CA ARG A 518 -8.28 32.34 71.62
C ARG A 518 -8.60 32.86 70.22
N ASP A 519 -7.81 33.80 69.72
CA ASP A 519 -8.01 34.36 68.38
C ASP A 519 -7.73 33.33 67.28
N LYS A 520 -6.72 32.46 67.44
CA LYS A 520 -6.47 31.35 66.51
C LYS A 520 -7.61 30.34 66.48
N PHE A 521 -8.22 29.98 67.62
CA PHE A 521 -9.44 29.16 67.65
C PHE A 521 -10.59 29.83 66.90
N LYS A 522 -10.83 31.13 67.10
CA LYS A 522 -11.87 31.88 66.36
C LYS A 522 -11.60 31.92 64.85
N MET A 523 -10.36 32.21 64.46
CA MET A 523 -9.94 32.21 63.05
C MET A 523 -10.10 30.83 62.42
N PHE A 524 -9.69 29.77 63.12
CA PHE A 524 -9.86 28.39 62.68
C PHE A 524 -11.35 28.06 62.48
N ASN A 525 -12.19 28.37 63.46
CA ASN A 525 -13.62 28.09 63.40
C ASN A 525 -14.30 28.78 62.22
N ALA A 526 -13.99 30.06 61.99
CA ALA A 526 -14.54 30.81 60.87
C ALA A 526 -14.05 30.27 59.52
N ALA A 527 -12.76 29.93 59.42
CA ALA A 527 -12.17 29.43 58.19
C ALA A 527 -12.67 28.02 57.83
N ILE A 528 -12.78 27.11 58.80
CA ILE A 528 -13.28 25.75 58.54
C ILE A 528 -14.77 25.74 58.20
N GLU A 529 -15.60 26.57 58.85
CA GLU A 529 -17.03 26.69 58.52
C GLU A 529 -17.25 27.14 57.08
N GLU A 530 -16.48 28.15 56.64
CA GLU A 530 -16.57 28.62 55.26
C GLU A 530 -16.09 27.55 54.27
N LEU A 531 -14.99 26.84 54.56
CA LEU A 531 -14.52 25.75 53.70
C LEU A 531 -15.52 24.60 53.61
N ILE A 532 -16.17 24.23 54.71
CA ILE A 532 -17.18 23.17 54.74
C ILE A 532 -18.41 23.59 53.96
N LYS A 533 -18.89 24.82 54.16
CA LYS A 533 -20.00 25.38 53.39
C LYS A 533 -19.68 25.37 51.90
N GLN A 534 -18.47 25.80 51.54
CA GLN A 534 -18.00 25.76 50.16
C GLN A 534 -17.89 24.32 49.63
N HIS A 535 -17.34 23.38 50.39
CA HIS A 535 -17.20 21.98 49.98
C HIS A 535 -18.56 21.32 49.75
N LYS A 536 -19.53 21.58 50.63
CA LYS A 536 -20.91 21.11 50.49
C LYS A 536 -21.66 21.71 49.30
N SER A 537 -21.17 22.83 48.74
CA SER A 537 -21.74 23.41 47.52
C SER A 537 -21.32 22.68 46.24
N TYR A 538 -20.27 21.86 46.30
CA TYR A 538 -19.82 21.07 45.16
C TYR A 538 -20.73 19.86 44.91
N ASN A 539 -21.22 19.71 43.69
CA ASN A 539 -22.04 18.57 43.29
C ASN A 539 -21.17 17.40 42.83
N ILE A 540 -20.52 16.71 43.77
CA ILE A 540 -19.59 15.60 43.45
C ILE A 540 -20.39 14.32 43.16
N THR A 541 -20.72 14.07 41.90
CA THR A 541 -21.46 12.87 41.47
C THR A 541 -20.61 11.61 41.43
N ASP A 542 -19.32 11.74 41.11
CA ASP A 542 -18.38 10.61 41.04
C ASP A 542 -17.91 10.16 42.44
N LYS A 543 -18.23 8.91 42.79
CA LYS A 543 -17.89 8.33 44.11
C LYS A 543 -16.38 8.21 44.33
N GLY A 544 -15.61 7.89 43.29
CA GLY A 544 -14.17 7.72 43.37
C GLY A 544 -13.46 9.05 43.62
N LEU A 545 -13.85 10.09 42.87
CA LEU A 545 -13.37 11.46 43.07
C LEU A 545 -13.72 11.97 44.46
N ARG A 546 -14.93 11.69 44.95
CA ARG A 546 -15.35 12.11 46.29
C ARG A 546 -14.49 11.49 47.39
N GLN A 547 -14.27 10.18 47.32
CA GLN A 547 -13.38 9.46 48.25
C GLN A 547 -11.94 9.98 48.17
N PHE A 548 -11.46 10.27 46.95
CA PHE A 548 -10.13 10.83 46.74
C PHE A 548 -9.99 12.21 47.39
N LEU A 549 -10.89 13.15 47.11
CA LEU A 549 -10.84 14.50 47.71
C LEU A 549 -10.97 14.47 49.23
N GLN A 550 -11.83 13.58 49.76
CA GLN A 550 -11.97 13.39 51.20
C GLN A 550 -10.65 12.94 51.83
N LYS A 551 -10.01 11.93 51.24
CA LYS A 551 -8.72 11.42 51.71
C LYS A 551 -7.65 12.53 51.73
N GLU A 552 -7.64 13.39 50.71
CA GLU A 552 -6.70 14.51 50.60
C GLU A 552 -6.99 15.65 51.59
N ILE A 553 -8.19 15.75 52.17
CA ILE A 553 -8.55 16.73 53.22
C ILE A 553 -8.22 16.21 54.62
N ASN A 554 -8.23 14.89 54.83
CA ASN A 554 -8.08 14.25 56.15
C ASN A 554 -6.77 14.60 56.88
N PHE A 555 -5.76 15.18 56.22
CA PHE A 555 -4.54 15.66 56.89
C PHE A 555 -4.80 16.76 57.93
N VAL A 556 -5.94 17.46 57.88
CA VAL A 556 -6.28 18.51 58.86
C VAL A 556 -6.68 17.90 60.22
N SER A 557 -7.27 16.71 60.25
CA SER A 557 -7.67 15.99 61.48
C SER A 557 -6.53 15.83 62.50
N PRO A 558 -5.37 15.23 62.16
CA PRO A 558 -4.29 15.05 63.14
C PRO A 558 -3.71 16.39 63.63
N LEU A 559 -3.71 17.44 62.79
CA LEU A 559 -3.28 18.77 63.19
C LEU A 559 -4.24 19.40 64.20
N TYR A 560 -5.55 19.25 63.98
CA TYR A 560 -6.57 19.74 64.91
C TYR A 560 -6.51 18.97 66.23
N ARG A 561 -6.43 17.64 66.20
CA ARG A 561 -6.31 16.80 67.42
C ARG A 561 -5.13 17.24 68.28
N ARG A 562 -3.95 17.44 67.67
CA ARG A 562 -2.75 17.92 68.39
C ARG A 562 -2.94 19.32 68.97
N PHE A 563 -3.56 20.23 68.23
CA PHE A 563 -3.84 21.59 68.70
C PHE A 563 -4.86 21.61 69.85
N TYR A 564 -5.91 20.81 69.73
CA TYR A 564 -6.93 20.61 70.76
C TYR A 564 -6.35 20.00 72.03
N ASP A 565 -5.51 18.96 71.92
CA ASP A 565 -4.85 18.34 73.07
C ASP A 565 -3.98 19.31 73.84
N LYS A 566 -3.25 20.17 73.12
CA LYS A 566 -2.33 21.12 73.73
C LYS A 566 -3.04 22.29 74.40
N TYR A 567 -4.12 22.80 73.79
CA TYR A 567 -4.74 24.07 74.22
C TYR A 567 -6.25 23.99 74.49
N GLY A 568 -6.99 23.12 73.82
CA GLY A 568 -8.44 22.98 73.95
C GLY A 568 -8.91 22.42 75.29
N VAL A 569 -8.09 21.60 75.94
CA VAL A 569 -8.37 21.01 77.26
C VAL A 569 -8.19 22.03 78.41
N MET A 570 -7.55 23.17 78.14
CA MET A 570 -7.28 24.18 79.16
C MET A 570 -8.56 24.91 79.60
N ASP A 571 -8.77 25.03 80.91
CA ASP A 571 -9.99 25.62 81.50
C ASP A 571 -10.32 27.03 80.99
N TRP A 572 -9.31 27.87 80.79
CA TRP A 572 -9.49 29.26 80.34
C TRP A 572 -9.89 29.36 78.85
N VAL A 573 -9.59 28.34 78.04
CA VAL A 573 -10.05 28.24 76.65
C VAL A 573 -11.50 27.75 76.62
N ARG A 574 -11.80 26.69 77.41
CA ARG A 574 -13.13 26.05 77.48
C ARG A 574 -14.20 26.99 78.04
N LYS A 575 -13.90 27.72 79.12
CA LYS A 575 -14.81 28.74 79.69
C LYS A 575 -15.10 29.90 78.74
N GLY A 576 -14.20 30.17 77.79
CA GLY A 576 -14.33 31.25 76.82
C GLY A 576 -15.21 30.94 75.59
N LYS A 577 -15.82 29.75 75.48
CA LYS A 577 -16.59 29.29 74.30
C LYS A 577 -15.83 29.41 72.96
N ASN A 578 -14.50 29.32 72.98
CA ASN A 578 -13.70 29.48 71.77
C ASN A 578 -13.56 28.16 70.97
N VAL A 579 -13.78 27.02 71.61
CA VAL A 579 -13.75 25.68 70.99
C VAL A 579 -15.17 25.31 70.57
N LYS A 580 -15.39 25.11 69.26
CA LYS A 580 -16.71 24.76 68.70
C LYS A 580 -16.96 23.26 68.55
N TRP A 581 -15.93 22.49 68.22
CA TRP A 581 -16.00 21.03 68.04
C TRP A 581 -15.00 20.34 68.95
N ASP A 582 -15.38 19.23 69.57
CA ASP A 582 -14.40 18.30 70.11
C ASP A 582 -13.70 17.49 68.99
N LYS A 583 -12.85 16.54 69.36
CA LYS A 583 -12.10 15.74 68.37
C LYS A 583 -13.02 14.84 67.54
N GLU A 584 -13.97 14.16 68.19
CA GLU A 584 -14.86 13.21 67.52
C GLU A 584 -15.89 13.95 66.66
N GLU A 585 -16.41 15.08 67.15
CA GLU A 585 -17.27 15.98 66.40
C GLU A 585 -16.56 16.55 65.16
N PHE A 586 -15.28 16.93 65.28
CA PHE A 586 -14.50 17.44 64.16
C PHE A 586 -14.24 16.34 63.11
N ASP A 587 -13.88 15.14 63.56
CA ASP A 587 -13.64 14.01 62.66
C ASP A 587 -14.93 13.58 61.97
N GLY A 588 -16.04 13.46 62.71
CA GLY A 588 -17.36 13.15 62.15
C GLY A 588 -17.87 14.23 61.19
N MET A 589 -17.54 15.50 61.44
CA MET A 589 -17.84 16.61 60.53
C MET A 589 -17.05 16.50 59.22
N LEU A 590 -15.77 16.10 59.28
CA LEU A 590 -14.97 15.84 58.07
C LEU A 590 -15.47 14.60 57.33
N GLU A 591 -15.76 13.50 58.03
CA GLU A 591 -16.32 12.28 57.44
C GLU A 591 -17.68 12.53 56.77
N GLY A 592 -18.49 13.44 57.33
CA GLY A 592 -19.75 13.89 56.73
C GLY A 592 -19.63 14.68 55.42
N LEU A 593 -18.42 14.90 54.91
CA LEU A 593 -18.15 15.44 53.56
C LEU A 593 -18.01 14.32 52.49
N GLN A 594 -18.05 13.04 52.90
CA GLN A 594 -18.00 11.85 52.02
C GLN A 594 -19.30 11.62 51.22
#